data_AF-A0A6N8VVS9-F1
#
_entry.id   AF-A0A6N8VVS9-F1
#
_cell.length_a   1.000
_cell.length_b   1.000
_cell.length_c   1.000
_cell.angle_alpha   90.00
_cell.angle_beta   90.00
_cell.angle_gamma   90.00
#
_symmetry.space_group_name_H-M   'P 1'
#
loop_
_entity.id
_entity.type
_entity.pdbx_description
1 polymer ?
#
loop_
_entity_poly.entity_id
_entity_poly.type
_entity_poly.pdbx_seq_one_letter_code
_entity_poly.pdbx_strand_id
1 'polypeptide(L)' 'MRYRKMGGTGLRVSELCLGTMTFGSRTEMDEAHRILDTA' A
#
# COMPACT_ATOMS: atom_id res chain seq x y z
N MET A 1 -0.56 11.66 -4.94
CA MET A 1 -1.18 10.42 -5.49
C MET A 1 -2.39 10.76 -6.36
N ARG A 2 -2.68 9.92 -7.38
CA ARG A 2 -3.94 9.96 -8.14
C ARG A 2 -4.92 8.93 -7.55
N TYR A 3 -6.21 9.26 -7.53
CA TYR A 3 -7.27 8.43 -6.94
C TYR A 3 -8.40 8.20 -7.95
N ARG A 4 -9.01 7.00 -7.90
CA ARG A 4 -10.18 6.62 -8.70
C ARG A 4 -11.30 6.09 -7.82
N LYS A 5 -12.55 6.20 -8.31
CA LYS A 5 -13.69 5.56 -7.66
C LYS A 5 -13.64 4.05 -7.89
N MET A 6 -13.81 3.27 -6.82
CA MET A 6 -13.85 1.81 -6.90
C MET A 6 -15.27 1.35 -7.24
N GLY A 7 -15.61 1.40 -8.53
CA GLY A 7 -16.93 0.98 -9.02
C GLY A 7 -18.09 1.65 -8.28
N GLY A 8 -19.12 0.86 -7.96
CA GLY A 8 -20.33 1.30 -7.24
C GLY A 8 -20.21 1.33 -5.70
N THR A 9 -19.01 1.13 -5.14
CA THR A 9 -18.83 1.00 -3.67
C THR A 9 -18.82 2.33 -2.93
N GLY A 10 -18.73 3.46 -3.64
CA GLY A 10 -18.57 4.79 -3.06
C GLY A 10 -17.14 5.10 -2.58
N LEU A 11 -16.23 4.13 -2.58
CA LEU A 11 -14.85 4.32 -2.15
C LEU A 11 -14.00 5.01 -3.23
N ARG A 12 -13.05 5.84 -2.79
CA ARG A 12 -11.97 6.40 -3.63
C ARG A 12 -10.66 5.75 -3.22
N VAL A 13 -10.01 5.04 -4.14
CA VAL A 13 -8.76 4.31 -3.92
C VAL A 13 -7.63 4.93 -4.72
N SER A 14 -6.39 4.80 -4.27
CA SER A 14 -5.23 5.20 -5.05
C SER A 14 -5.10 4.33 -6.30
N GLU A 15 -4.56 4.88 -7.40
CA GLU A 15 -4.30 4.08 -8.62
C GLU A 15 -3.17 3.06 -8.44
N LEU A 16 -2.31 3.28 -7.44
CA LEU A 16 -1.18 2.43 -7.09
C LEU A 16 -1.34 2.00 -5.64
N CYS A 17 -1.16 0.71 -5.37
CA CYS A 17 -1.24 0.12 -4.04
C CYS A 17 0.13 -0.41 -3.62
N LEU A 18 0.46 -0.28 -2.33
CA LEU A 18 1.63 -0.92 -1.76
C LEU A 18 1.31 -2.38 -1.42
N GLY A 19 1.99 -3.31 -2.08
CA GLY A 19 1.95 -4.72 -1.72
C GLY A 19 2.93 -5.03 -0.57
N THR A 20 2.54 -5.91 0.34
CA THR A 20 3.31 -6.21 1.57
C THR A 20 3.69 -7.68 1.72
N MET A 21 3.59 -8.48 0.64
CA MET A 21 3.81 -9.94 0.68
C MET A 21 5.18 -10.36 1.25
N THR A 22 6.21 -9.51 1.13
CA THR A 22 7.57 -9.82 1.59
C THR A 22 7.88 -9.34 3.01
N PHE A 23 7.00 -8.54 3.62
CA PHE A 23 7.22 -7.99 4.96
C PHE A 23 7.17 -9.11 6.00
N GLY A 24 8.18 -9.17 6.86
CA GLY A 24 8.36 -10.24 7.86
C GLY A 24 8.90 -11.56 7.31
N SER A 25 9.19 -11.66 6.01
CA SER A 25 9.83 -12.86 5.42
C SER A 25 11.19 -12.56 4.80
N ARG A 26 11.21 -11.73 3.76
CA ARG A 26 12.44 -11.27 3.09
C ARG A 26 12.79 -9.82 3.43
N THR A 27 11.80 -9.08 3.92
CA THR A 27 11.95 -7.70 4.37
C THR A 27 11.78 -7.69 5.89
N GLU A 28 12.81 -7.26 6.61
CA GLU A 28 12.76 -7.08 8.06
C GLU A 28 11.65 -6.11 8.46
N MET A 29 11.09 -6.30 9.67
CA MET A 29 9.94 -5.51 10.13
C MET A 29 10.26 -4.01 10.21
N ASP A 30 11.46 -3.62 10.62
CA ASP A 30 11.88 -2.21 10.69
C ASP A 30 12.01 -1.57 9.30
N GLU A 31 12.39 -2.35 8.28
CA GLU A 31 12.41 -1.88 6.89
C GLU A 31 10.99 -1.80 6.33
N ALA A 32 10.14 -2.79 6.63
CA ALA A 32 8.74 -2.78 6.24
C ALA A 32 8.00 -1.54 6.77
N HIS A 33 8.23 -1.16 8.03
CA HIS A 33 7.68 0.07 8.61
C HIS A 33 8.19 1.32 7.88
N ARG A 34 9.49 1.40 7.59
CA ARG A 34 10.05 2.52 6.82
C ARG A 34 9.45 2.63 5.42
N ILE A 35 9.22 1.50 4.75
CA ILE A 35 8.54 1.49 3.45
C ILE A 35 7.11 2.03 3.58
N LEU A 36 6.36 1.59 4.60
CA LEU A 36 4.99 2.05 4.87
C LEU A 36 4.93 3.56 5.14
N ASP A 37 5.89 4.12 5.87
CA ASP A 37 5.93 5.55 6.18
C ASP A 37 6.16 6.44 4.95
N THR A 38 6.78 5.90 3.90
CA THR A 38 7.10 6.63 2.66
C THR A 38 6.11 6.41 1.52
N ALA A 39 5.16 5.48 1.69
CA ALA A 39 4.20 5.09 0.67
C ALA A 39 2.97 6.00 0.61
#